data_AF-A0A401RD53-F1
#
_entry.id   AF-A0A401RD53-F1
#
_cell.length_a   1.000
_cell.length_b   1.000
_cell.length_c   1.000
_cell.angle_alpha   90.00
_cell.angle_beta   90.00
_cell.angle_gamma   90.00
#
_symmetry.space_group_name_H-M   'P 1'
#
loop_
_entity.id
_entity.type
_entity.pdbx_description
1 polymer ?
#
loop_
_entity_poly.entity_id
_entity_poly.type
_entity_poly.pdbx_seq_one_letter_code
_entity_poly.pdbx_strand_id
1 'polypeptide(L)'
;MLVVFAESTAQMIAVSEAVERPLTDRALGRGLAADGLSGVLGGAMNSFPDTVFAGNIGLTLMTGIRSRYVTAAGGVVMVFLGTLPKLGEAIASLPQPVIGGASLICFATVAAVGINILRRAGLDQGDNLLIAAAAIGTGMLPVVAPRLYHRFPEWWQLVFGSPSTAALVVALGLHCAFHRGRRRVEGAEV
;
A
#
# COMPACT_ATOMS: atom_id res chain seq x y z
N MET A 1 5.28 1.81 -9.24
CA MET A 1 4.95 0.37 -9.18
C MET A 1 5.66 -0.37 -8.04
N LEU A 2 6.94 -0.11 -7.74
CA LEU A 2 7.61 -0.82 -6.64
C LEU A 2 6.91 -0.64 -5.27
N VAL A 3 6.54 0.60 -4.93
CA VAL A 3 5.75 0.89 -3.73
C VAL A 3 4.40 0.18 -3.74
N VAL A 4 3.70 0.23 -4.87
CA VAL A 4 2.40 -0.43 -5.07
C VAL A 4 2.52 -1.93 -4.83
N PHE A 5 3.51 -2.61 -5.42
CA PHE A 5 3.68 -4.05 -5.22
C PHE A 5 4.07 -4.41 -3.79
N ALA A 6 4.87 -3.58 -3.11
CA ALA A 6 5.16 -3.78 -1.69
C ALA A 6 3.89 -3.68 -0.85
N GLU A 7 3.05 -2.68 -1.13
CA GLU A 7 1.76 -2.48 -0.47
C GLU A 7 0.78 -3.65 -0.77
N SER A 8 0.59 -4.00 -2.04
CA SER A 8 -0.27 -5.10 -2.46
C SER A 8 0.15 -6.43 -1.85
N THR A 9 1.46 -6.66 -1.70
CA THR A 9 1.98 -7.86 -1.01
C THR A 9 1.56 -7.88 0.46
N ALA A 10 1.76 -6.78 1.18
CA ALA A 10 1.36 -6.69 2.59
C ALA A 10 -0.15 -6.89 2.76
N GLN A 11 -0.95 -6.32 1.86
CA GLN A 11 -2.41 -6.45 1.89
C GLN A 11 -2.87 -7.86 1.51
N MET A 12 -2.23 -8.53 0.55
CA MET A 12 -2.54 -9.93 0.21
C MET A 12 -2.23 -10.88 1.37
N ILE A 13 -1.15 -10.63 2.13
CA ILE A 13 -0.84 -11.35 3.37
C ILE A 13 -1.94 -11.09 4.41
N ALA A 14 -2.32 -9.83 4.62
CA ALA A 14 -3.38 -9.48 5.56
C ALA A 14 -4.75 -10.09 5.20
N VAL A 15 -5.11 -10.13 3.90
CA VAL A 15 -6.31 -10.83 3.42
C VAL A 15 -6.20 -12.33 3.67
N SER A 16 -5.06 -12.94 3.36
CA SER A 16 -4.78 -14.37 3.58
C SER A 16 -4.98 -14.77 5.03
N GLU A 17 -4.48 -13.97 5.97
CA GLU A 17 -4.72 -14.15 7.40
C GLU A 17 -6.20 -13.96 7.75
N ALA A 18 -6.85 -12.91 7.23
CA ALA A 18 -8.26 -12.60 7.51
C ALA A 18 -9.23 -13.70 7.04
N VAL A 19 -8.91 -14.37 5.93
CA VAL A 19 -9.71 -15.48 5.40
C VAL A 19 -9.23 -16.85 5.86
N GLU A 20 -8.18 -16.91 6.68
CA GLU A 20 -7.54 -18.12 7.21
C GLU A 20 -7.13 -19.11 6.11
N ARG A 21 -6.57 -18.60 5.00
CA ARG A 21 -6.07 -19.45 3.90
C ARG A 21 -4.63 -19.10 3.59
N PRO A 22 -3.72 -20.08 3.48
CA PRO A 22 -2.31 -19.80 3.22
C PRO A 22 -2.12 -19.14 1.85
N LEU A 23 -1.31 -18.08 1.82
CA LEU A 23 -0.89 -17.43 0.59
C LEU A 23 0.27 -18.23 -0.02
N THR A 24 0.04 -18.78 -1.21
CA THR A 24 1.10 -19.46 -1.97
C THR A 24 1.82 -18.48 -2.89
N ASP A 25 3.09 -18.73 -3.20
CA ASP A 25 3.86 -17.89 -4.14
C ASP A 25 3.18 -17.75 -5.50
N ARG A 26 2.52 -18.82 -5.96
CA ARG A 26 1.74 -18.80 -7.20
C ARG A 26 0.50 -17.90 -7.09
N ALA A 27 -0.16 -17.86 -5.93
CA ALA A 27 -1.29 -16.97 -5.70
C ALA A 27 -0.84 -15.51 -5.59
N LEU A 28 0.27 -15.24 -4.89
CA LEU A 28 0.88 -13.92 -4.80
C LEU A 28 1.30 -13.40 -6.18
N GLY A 29 2.00 -14.22 -6.98
CA GLY A 29 2.41 -13.84 -8.33
C GLY A 29 1.22 -13.55 -9.25
N ARG A 30 0.14 -14.33 -9.16
CA ARG A 30 -1.11 -14.06 -9.91
C ARG A 30 -1.81 -12.80 -9.42
N GLY A 31 -1.80 -12.53 -8.12
CA GLY A 31 -2.37 -11.31 -7.53
C GLY A 31 -1.62 -10.06 -7.99
N LEU A 32 -0.29 -10.07 -7.91
CA LEU A 32 0.55 -8.97 -8.39
C LEU A 32 0.43 -8.76 -9.91
N ALA A 33 0.29 -9.85 -10.69
CA ALA A 33 0.05 -9.74 -12.13
C ALA A 33 -1.32 -9.12 -12.43
N ALA A 34 -2.36 -9.47 -11.66
CA ALA A 34 -3.68 -8.87 -11.80
C ALA A 34 -3.67 -7.38 -11.41
N ASP A 35 -2.95 -7.01 -10.36
CA ASP A 35 -2.77 -5.62 -9.91
C ASP A 35 -2.04 -4.78 -10.98
N GLY A 36 -0.96 -5.31 -11.54
CA GLY A 36 -0.26 -4.69 -12.66
C GLY A 36 -1.12 -4.56 -13.92
N LEU A 37 -1.93 -5.59 -14.24
CA LEU A 37 -2.88 -5.53 -15.35
C LEU A 37 -3.97 -4.48 -15.12
N SER A 38 -4.48 -4.35 -13.87
CA SER A 38 -5.41 -3.30 -13.49
C SER A 38 -4.82 -1.92 -13.75
N GLY A 39 -3.58 -1.68 -13.30
CA GLY A 39 -2.88 -0.43 -13.54
C GLY A 39 -2.66 -0.11 -15.03
N VAL A 40 -2.37 -1.11 -15.86
CA VAL A 40 -2.24 -0.94 -17.33
C VAL A 40 -3.59 -0.59 -17.96
N LEU A 41 -4.67 -1.30 -17.58
CA LEU A 41 -6.02 -1.01 -18.06
C LEU A 41 -6.49 0.37 -17.59
N GLY A 42 -6.18 0.75 -16.34
CA GLY A 42 -6.42 2.07 -15.79
C GLY A 42 -5.72 3.14 -16.62
N GLY A 43 -4.42 2.99 -16.88
CA GLY A 43 -3.68 3.91 -17.74
C GLY A 43 -4.26 4.02 -19.16
N ALA A 44 -4.66 2.90 -19.76
CA ALA A 44 -5.31 2.89 -21.08
C ALA A 44 -6.68 3.59 -21.09
N MET A 45 -7.40 3.55 -19.97
CA MET A 45 -8.68 4.23 -19.75
C MET A 45 -8.52 5.65 -19.20
N ASN A 46 -7.31 6.23 -19.24
CA ASN A 46 -6.99 7.55 -18.70
C ASN A 46 -7.33 7.71 -17.20
N SER A 47 -7.26 6.61 -16.46
CA SER A 47 -7.36 6.54 -15.00
C SER A 47 -5.97 6.59 -14.35
N PHE A 48 -5.94 6.78 -13.04
CA PHE A 48 -4.73 6.73 -12.23
C PHE A 48 -4.39 5.29 -11.86
N PRO A 49 -3.10 4.98 -11.60
CA PRO A 49 -2.71 3.66 -11.12
C PRO A 49 -3.40 3.35 -9.79
N ASP A 50 -4.17 2.27 -9.78
CA ASP A 50 -4.87 1.73 -8.61
C ASP A 50 -4.04 0.64 -7.94
N THR A 51 -4.50 0.24 -6.74
CA THR A 51 -3.92 -0.87 -5.96
C THR A 51 -5.02 -1.51 -5.12
N VAL A 52 -4.72 -2.67 -4.55
CA VAL A 52 -5.60 -3.33 -3.59
C VAL A 52 -5.92 -2.37 -2.43
N PHE A 53 -7.18 -2.35 -1.99
CA PHE A 53 -7.63 -1.40 -0.98
C PHE A 53 -7.72 -2.06 0.39
N ALA A 54 -6.88 -1.61 1.33
CA ALA A 54 -6.81 -2.14 2.69
C ALA A 54 -8.15 -2.06 3.46
N GLY A 55 -9.01 -1.08 3.15
CA GLY A 55 -10.31 -0.92 3.80
C GLY A 55 -11.24 -2.13 3.60
N ASN A 56 -11.12 -2.83 2.46
CA ASN A 56 -11.96 -4.00 2.17
C ASN A 56 -11.63 -5.21 3.07
N ILE A 57 -10.41 -5.27 3.61
CA ILE A 57 -9.97 -6.31 4.54
C ILE A 57 -10.74 -6.18 5.85
N GLY A 58 -10.88 -4.95 6.37
CA GLY A 58 -11.64 -4.65 7.58
C GLY A 58 -13.11 -5.05 7.44
N LEU A 59 -13.74 -4.73 6.30
CA LEU A 59 -15.12 -5.14 6.02
C LEU A 59 -15.27 -6.66 5.98
N THR A 60 -14.31 -7.37 5.41
CA THR A 60 -14.32 -8.85 5.36
C THR A 60 -14.28 -9.46 6.77
N LEU A 61 -13.47 -8.88 7.67
CA LEU A 61 -13.38 -9.31 9.07
C LEU A 61 -14.66 -8.99 9.85
N MET A 62 -15.26 -7.82 9.66
CA MET A 62 -16.47 -7.40 10.37
C MET A 62 -17.73 -8.15 9.91
N THR A 63 -17.87 -8.37 8.59
CA THR A 63 -19.04 -9.03 8.02
C THR A 63 -18.96 -10.55 8.07
N GLY A 64 -17.75 -11.11 8.21
CA GLY A 64 -17.50 -12.55 8.13
C GLY A 64 -17.66 -13.13 6.71
N ILE A 65 -17.95 -12.30 5.70
CA ILE A 65 -18.23 -12.75 4.33
C ILE A 65 -16.90 -12.88 3.58
N ARG A 66 -16.37 -14.11 3.51
CA ARG A 66 -15.09 -14.43 2.83
C ARG A 66 -15.24 -14.82 1.34
N SER A 67 -16.44 -14.66 0.77
CA SER A 67 -16.75 -15.12 -0.59
C SER A 67 -16.18 -14.18 -1.66
N ARG A 68 -15.31 -14.70 -2.54
CA ARG A 68 -14.75 -13.96 -3.69
C ARG A 68 -15.83 -13.42 -4.66
N TYR A 69 -17.00 -14.05 -4.69
CA TYR A 69 -18.09 -13.63 -5.59
C TYR A 69 -18.69 -12.29 -5.16
N VAL A 70 -18.61 -11.94 -3.88
CA VAL A 70 -19.08 -10.64 -3.38
C VAL A 70 -18.20 -9.52 -3.90
N THR A 71 -16.88 -9.70 -3.87
CA THR A 71 -15.92 -8.75 -4.46
C THR A 71 -16.10 -8.65 -5.96
N ALA A 72 -16.29 -9.77 -6.67
CA ALA A 72 -16.53 -9.77 -8.11
C ALA A 72 -17.84 -9.06 -8.49
N ALA A 73 -18.93 -9.31 -7.76
CA ALA A 73 -20.20 -8.62 -7.96
C ALA A 73 -20.07 -7.11 -7.68
N GLY A 74 -19.35 -6.72 -6.63
CA GLY A 74 -19.03 -5.32 -6.35
C GLY A 74 -18.27 -4.65 -7.48
N GLY A 75 -17.29 -5.34 -8.09
CA GLY A 75 -16.58 -4.85 -9.27
C GLY A 75 -17.50 -4.65 -10.47
N VAL A 76 -18.41 -5.60 -10.74
CA VAL A 76 -19.40 -5.47 -11.83
C VAL A 76 -20.33 -4.29 -11.58
N VAL A 77 -20.80 -4.10 -10.35
CA VAL A 77 -21.61 -2.93 -9.97
C VAL A 77 -20.82 -1.64 -10.16
N MET A 78 -19.55 -1.59 -9.77
CA MET A 78 -18.69 -0.41 -9.98
C MET A 78 -18.50 -0.07 -11.46
N VAL A 79 -18.28 -1.09 -12.31
CA VAL A 79 -18.20 -0.88 -13.77
C VAL A 79 -19.51 -0.29 -14.29
N PHE A 80 -20.66 -0.85 -13.88
CA PHE A 80 -21.97 -0.34 -14.29
C PHE A 80 -22.18 1.11 -13.82
N LEU A 81 -21.91 1.41 -12.55
CA LEU A 81 -22.04 2.76 -11.99
C LEU A 81 -21.09 3.75 -12.66
N GLY A 82 -19.87 3.32 -13.04
CA GLY A 82 -18.90 4.14 -13.76
C GLY A 82 -19.37 4.55 -15.16
N THR A 83 -20.27 3.78 -15.79
CA THR A 83 -20.87 4.16 -17.08
C THR A 83 -22.03 5.15 -16.98
N LEU A 84 -22.46 5.52 -15.76
CA LEU A 84 -23.59 6.43 -15.54
C LEU A 84 -23.11 7.88 -15.38
N PRO A 85 -23.21 8.74 -16.42
CA PRO A 85 -22.73 10.13 -16.35
C PRO A 85 -23.43 10.96 -15.27
N LYS A 86 -24.71 10.68 -14.98
CA LYS A 86 -25.47 11.34 -13.90
C LYS A 86 -24.83 11.14 -12.52
N LEU A 87 -24.19 9.99 -12.29
CA LEU A 87 -23.49 9.75 -11.03
C LEU A 87 -22.23 10.62 -10.93
N GLY A 88 -21.52 10.79 -12.04
CA GLY A 88 -20.38 11.72 -12.13
C GLY A 88 -20.78 13.16 -11.81
N GLU A 89 -21.91 13.63 -12.36
CA GLU A 89 -22.46 14.95 -12.05
C GLU A 89 -22.83 15.10 -10.57
N ALA A 90 -23.47 14.08 -9.99
CA ALA A 90 -23.82 14.09 -8.58
C ALA A 90 -22.58 14.20 -7.68
N ILE A 91 -21.53 13.44 -7.98
CA ILE A 91 -20.25 13.50 -7.24
C ILE A 91 -19.59 14.87 -7.44
N ALA A 92 -19.60 15.42 -8.65
CA ALA A 92 -19.04 16.74 -8.94
C ALA A 92 -19.80 17.88 -8.23
N SER A 93 -21.08 17.68 -7.93
CA SER A 93 -21.90 18.64 -7.19
C SER A 93 -21.62 18.66 -5.67
N LEU A 94 -20.82 17.73 -5.15
CA LEU A 94 -20.53 17.65 -3.72
C LEU A 94 -19.69 18.85 -3.25
N PRO A 95 -20.07 19.49 -2.11
CA PRO A 95 -19.26 20.56 -1.54
C PRO A 95 -17.86 20.10 -1.17
N GLN A 96 -16.85 20.95 -1.43
CA GLN A 96 -15.45 20.68 -1.08
C GLN A 96 -15.24 20.25 0.39
N PRO A 97 -15.94 20.84 1.40
CA PRO A 97 -15.81 20.38 2.79
C PRO A 97 -16.21 18.91 3.00
N VAL A 98 -17.19 18.40 2.25
CA VAL A 98 -17.65 17.00 2.35
C VAL A 98 -16.59 16.06 1.78
N ILE A 99 -16.05 16.40 0.61
CA ILE A 99 -14.98 15.64 -0.03
C ILE A 99 -13.74 15.62 0.88
N GLY A 100 -13.36 16.78 1.42
CA GLY A 100 -12.25 16.89 2.36
C GLY A 100 -12.42 16.04 3.62
N GLY A 101 -13.62 16.04 4.21
CA GLY A 101 -13.95 15.19 5.37
C GLY A 101 -13.86 13.69 5.05
N ALA A 102 -14.41 13.26 3.91
CA ALA A 102 -14.33 11.87 3.46
C ALA A 102 -12.87 11.45 3.19
N SER A 103 -12.08 12.29 2.51
CA SER A 103 -10.66 12.05 2.26
C SER A 103 -9.86 11.96 3.55
N LEU A 104 -10.13 12.82 4.54
CA LEU A 104 -9.46 12.79 5.84
C LEU A 104 -9.66 11.45 6.55
N ILE A 105 -10.89 10.94 6.59
CA ILE A 105 -11.21 9.64 7.20
C ILE A 105 -10.52 8.50 6.45
N CYS A 106 -10.48 8.56 5.12
CA CYS A 106 -9.79 7.59 4.29
C CYS A 106 -8.29 7.54 4.62
N PHE A 107 -7.61 8.70 4.60
CA PHE A 107 -6.19 8.77 4.94
C PHE A 107 -5.89 8.39 6.39
N ALA A 108 -6.75 8.76 7.34
CA ALA A 108 -6.61 8.35 8.74
C ALA A 108 -6.71 6.83 8.91
N THR A 109 -7.61 6.19 8.15
CA THR A 109 -7.76 4.73 8.15
C THR A 109 -6.54 4.04 7.57
N VAL A 110 -5.99 4.55 6.46
CA VAL A 110 -4.74 4.03 5.87
C VAL A 110 -3.59 4.15 6.88
N ALA A 111 -3.47 5.28 7.57
CA ALA A 111 -2.47 5.45 8.64
C ALA A 111 -2.66 4.45 9.78
N ALA A 112 -3.90 4.22 10.22
CA ALA A 112 -4.22 3.25 11.28
C ALA A 112 -3.88 1.79 10.88
N VAL A 113 -4.13 1.41 9.62
CA VAL A 113 -3.71 0.11 9.07
C VAL A 113 -2.18 0.00 9.07
N GLY A 114 -1.47 1.05 8.64
CA GLY A 114 -0.01 1.10 8.67
C GLY A 114 0.56 0.87 10.07
N ILE A 115 -0.04 1.49 11.10
CA ILE A 115 0.35 1.27 12.51
C ILE A 115 0.15 -0.20 12.91
N ASN A 116 -0.97 -0.82 12.54
CA ASN A 116 -1.21 -2.23 12.84
C ASN A 116 -0.21 -3.18 12.18
N ILE A 117 0.19 -2.89 10.92
CA ILE A 117 1.25 -3.64 10.24
C ILE A 117 2.56 -3.49 11.01
N LEU A 118 2.90 -2.26 11.41
CA LEU A 118 4.15 -1.98 12.13
C LEU A 118 4.20 -2.67 13.50
N ARG A 119 3.06 -2.74 14.22
CA ARG A 119 2.95 -3.48 15.49
C ARG A 119 3.27 -4.97 15.36
N ARG A 120 3.03 -5.57 14.18
CA ARG A 120 3.31 -6.98 13.91
C ARG A 120 4.75 -7.22 13.46
N ALA A 121 5.51 -6.17 13.17
CA ALA A 121 6.89 -6.26 12.70
C ALA A 121 7.93 -6.50 13.83
N GLY A 122 7.51 -6.69 15.08
CA GLY A 122 8.42 -6.95 16.20
C GLY A 122 9.33 -5.77 16.51
N LEU A 123 8.75 -4.59 16.76
CA LEU A 123 9.47 -3.35 17.09
C LEU A 123 10.18 -3.39 18.46
N ASP A 124 9.91 -4.43 19.24
CA ASP A 124 10.63 -4.82 20.44
C ASP A 124 12.11 -5.16 20.16
N GLN A 125 12.46 -5.50 18.92
CA GLN A 125 13.86 -5.66 18.49
C GLN A 125 14.45 -4.30 18.11
N GLY A 126 15.62 -3.97 18.68
CA GLY A 126 16.32 -2.70 18.43
C GLY A 126 16.55 -2.41 16.94
N ASP A 127 16.94 -3.42 16.16
CA ASP A 127 17.18 -3.29 14.72
C ASP A 127 15.90 -2.93 13.95
N ASN A 128 14.78 -3.59 14.24
CA ASN A 128 13.50 -3.33 13.57
C ASN A 128 12.93 -1.97 13.93
N LEU A 129 13.07 -1.54 15.18
CA LEU A 129 12.69 -0.20 15.61
C LEU A 129 13.52 0.87 14.90
N LEU A 130 14.83 0.67 14.77
CA LEU A 130 15.73 1.58 14.05
C LEU A 130 15.38 1.66 12.56
N ILE A 131 15.12 0.53 11.90
CA ILE A 131 14.68 0.50 10.49
C ILE A 131 13.39 1.31 10.33
N ALA A 132 12.39 1.06 11.19
CA ALA A 132 11.10 1.74 11.14
C ALA A 132 11.24 3.25 11.38
N ALA A 133 11.99 3.65 12.41
CA ALA A 133 12.21 5.06 12.74
C ALA A 133 12.95 5.80 11.61
N ALA A 134 13.99 5.19 11.05
CA ALA A 134 14.74 5.78 9.93
C ALA A 134 13.88 5.91 8.67
N ALA A 135 13.07 4.90 8.35
CA ALA A 135 12.15 4.93 7.20
C ALA A 135 11.08 6.03 7.36
N ILE A 136 10.46 6.14 8.53
CA ILE A 136 9.47 7.20 8.81
C ILE A 136 10.12 8.58 8.76
N GLY A 137 11.27 8.75 9.43
CA GLY A 137 11.98 10.03 9.47
C GLY A 137 12.40 10.49 8.07
N THR A 138 12.94 9.60 7.26
CA THR A 138 13.34 9.91 5.87
C THR A 138 12.17 10.14 4.94
N GLY A 139 11.07 9.39 5.11
CA GLY A 139 9.82 9.61 4.39
C GLY A 139 9.18 10.98 4.67
N MET A 140 9.35 11.52 5.88
CA MET A 140 8.83 12.84 6.25
C MET A 140 9.69 14.02 5.77
N LEU A 141 10.95 13.79 5.37
CA LEU A 141 11.84 14.85 4.86
C LEU A 141 11.25 15.69 3.73
N PRO A 142 10.69 15.12 2.63
CA PRO A 142 10.08 15.92 1.56
C PRO A 142 8.86 16.73 2.02
N VAL A 143 8.18 16.31 3.09
CA VAL A 143 7.02 17.03 3.67
C VAL A 143 7.48 18.20 4.53
N VAL A 144 8.45 17.97 5.42
CA VAL A 144 8.94 18.96 6.39
C VAL A 144 9.91 19.96 5.74
N ALA A 145 10.70 19.51 4.77
CA ALA A 145 11.68 20.34 4.06
C ALA A 145 11.52 20.19 2.53
N PRO A 146 10.47 20.76 1.91
CA PRO A 146 10.17 20.59 0.48
C PRO A 146 11.30 21.04 -0.44
N ARG A 147 12.14 22.00 0.01
CA ARG A 147 13.25 22.55 -0.77
C ARG A 147 14.56 21.78 -0.63
N LEU A 148 14.61 20.76 0.23
CA LEU A 148 15.85 20.03 0.54
C LEU A 148 16.48 19.41 -0.72
N TYR A 149 15.66 18.88 -1.62
CA TYR A 149 16.12 18.18 -2.81
C TYR A 149 16.27 19.05 -4.06
N HIS A 150 15.99 20.37 -4.00
CA HIS A 150 16.07 21.25 -5.17
C HIS A 150 17.48 21.34 -5.80
N ARG A 151 18.53 21.12 -5.00
CA ARG A 151 19.92 21.12 -5.46
C ARG A 151 20.39 19.76 -5.98
N PHE A 152 19.58 18.72 -5.84
CA PHE A 152 19.89 17.37 -6.30
C PHE A 152 19.46 17.17 -7.75
N PRO A 153 20.03 16.18 -8.45
CA PRO A 153 19.61 15.80 -9.79
C PRO A 153 18.11 15.44 -9.87
N GLU A 154 17.50 15.62 -11.05
CA GLU A 154 16.08 15.37 -11.27
C GLU A 154 15.65 13.93 -10.93
N TRP A 155 16.49 12.94 -11.26
CA TRP A 155 16.23 11.54 -10.91
C TRP A 155 16.17 11.29 -9.40
N TRP A 156 16.89 12.07 -8.60
CA TRP A 156 16.85 12.00 -7.14
C TRP A 156 15.54 12.59 -6.60
N GLN A 157 15.11 13.71 -7.17
CA GLN A 157 13.84 14.36 -6.82
C GLN A 157 12.65 13.48 -7.16
N LEU A 158 12.70 12.76 -8.28
CA LEU A 158 11.66 11.80 -8.67
C LEU A 158 11.49 10.66 -7.67
N VAL A 159 12.58 10.16 -7.08
CA VAL A 159 12.55 9.02 -6.14
C VAL A 159 12.31 9.49 -4.70
N PHE A 160 13.08 10.46 -4.22
CA PHE A 160 13.04 10.91 -2.82
C PHE A 160 12.09 12.08 -2.56
N GLY A 161 11.51 12.68 -3.61
CA GLY A 161 10.45 13.68 -3.48
C GLY A 161 9.11 13.06 -3.04
N SER A 162 8.92 11.76 -3.23
CA SER A 162 7.75 11.03 -2.74
C SER A 162 8.01 10.47 -1.33
N PRO A 163 7.20 10.85 -0.31
CA PRO A 163 7.34 10.36 1.06
C PRO A 163 7.35 8.83 1.18
N SER A 164 6.43 8.17 0.49
CA SER A 164 6.29 6.71 0.52
C SER A 164 7.45 6.00 -0.16
N THR A 165 7.94 6.55 -1.28
CA THR A 165 9.08 5.97 -2.00
C THR A 165 10.37 6.11 -1.19
N ALA A 166 10.62 7.28 -0.61
CA ALA A 166 11.77 7.51 0.26
C ALA A 166 11.78 6.55 1.47
N ALA A 167 10.64 6.44 2.17
CA ALA A 167 10.49 5.52 3.30
C ALA A 167 10.76 4.06 2.91
N LEU A 168 10.22 3.61 1.76
CA LEU A 168 10.37 2.23 1.31
C LEU A 168 11.83 1.91 0.94
N VAL A 169 12.51 2.79 0.22
CA VAL A 169 13.92 2.59 -0.17
C VAL A 169 14.81 2.47 1.06
N VAL A 170 14.60 3.33 2.06
CA VAL A 170 15.35 3.31 3.31
C VAL A 170 15.02 2.06 4.14
N ALA A 171 13.73 1.73 4.28
CA ALA A 171 13.29 0.53 5.00
C ALA A 171 13.91 -0.74 4.41
N LEU A 172 13.80 -0.94 3.09
CA LEU A 172 14.35 -2.10 2.40
C LEU A 172 15.88 -2.13 2.49
N GLY A 173 16.54 -0.99 2.28
CA GLY A 173 17.99 -0.88 2.35
C GLY A 173 18.53 -1.28 3.72
N LEU A 174 17.97 -0.73 4.79
CA LEU A 174 18.37 -1.05 6.16
C LEU A 174 17.97 -2.47 6.56
N HIS A 175 16.79 -2.94 6.17
CA HIS A 175 16.37 -4.32 6.42
C HIS A 175 17.36 -5.31 5.80
N CYS A 176 17.76 -5.10 4.54
CA CYS A 176 18.78 -5.92 3.90
C CYS A 176 20.16 -5.81 4.56
N ALA A 177 20.55 -4.62 5.04
CA ALA A 177 21.85 -4.42 5.68
C ALA A 177 21.95 -5.16 7.03
N PHE A 178 20.96 -4.99 7.91
CA PHE A 178 20.96 -5.61 9.24
C PHE A 178 20.69 -7.12 9.19
N HIS A 179 19.82 -7.59 8.28
CA HIS A 179 19.45 -9.01 8.22
C HIS A 179 20.30 -9.86 7.27
N ARG A 180 21.19 -9.27 6.44
CA ARG A 180 22.16 -10.03 5.63
C ARG A 180 23.13 -10.86 6.47
N GLY A 181 23.44 -10.43 7.70
CA GLY A 181 24.36 -11.12 8.60
C GLY A 181 23.76 -12.37 9.26
N ARG A 182 22.46 -12.35 9.62
CA ARG A 182 21.80 -13.45 10.37
C ARG A 182 21.55 -14.70 9.52
N ARG A 183 21.25 -14.54 8.22
CA ARG A 183 21.09 -15.67 7.28
C ARG A 183 22.35 -16.50 7.07
N ARG A 184 23.55 -15.96 7.34
CA ARG A 184 24.81 -16.71 7.22
C ARG A 184 25.08 -17.65 8.40
N VAL A 185 24.46 -17.43 9.55
CA VAL A 185 24.68 -18.25 10.75
C VAL A 185 23.78 -19.49 10.74
N GLU A 186 22.51 -19.37 10.34
CA GLU A 186 21.59 -20.53 10.22
C GLU A 186 21.93 -21.46 9.05
N GLY A 187 22.59 -20.96 8.00
CA GLY A 187 23.05 -21.77 6.86
C GLY A 187 24.40 -22.48 7.08
N ALA A 188 25.04 -22.27 8.23
CA ALA A 188 26.30 -22.92 8.60
C ALA A 188 26.10 -24.08 9.61
N GLU A 189 24.86 -24.29 10.08
CA GLU A 189 24.48 -25.39 10.98
C GLU A 189 23.65 -26.48 10.26
N VAL A 190 23.73 -26.57 8.93
CA VAL A 190 23.16 -27.68 8.13
C VAL A 190 24.27 -28.45 7.42
#